data_AF-A0A2A2S2A7-F1
#
_entry.id   AF-A0A2A2S2A7-F1
#
_cell.length_a   1.000
_cell.length_b   1.000
_cell.length_c   1.000
_cell.angle_alpha   90.00
_cell.angle_beta   90.00
_cell.angle_gamma   90.00
#
_symmetry.space_group_name_H-M   'P 1'
#
loop_
_entity.id
_entity.type
_entity.pdbx_description
1 polymer ?
#
loop_
_entity_poly.entity_id
_entity_poly.type
_entity_poly.pdbx_seq_one_letter_code
_entity_poly.pdbx_strand_id
1 'polypeptide(L)'
;MLKPLSLLLSLLFTSVVLAQQPGAPVDVLKYRFAITLTDANNVIKGKAAISTRVLKPVKQVVFDLVGKNTSGKGMQVTTVTENGRPLKFNQDSSKLFINTAALQGSTHVYNITYQGIPADGLIISTSKYGKRTFFGDNWPTRAHNWLPCVDDPADKASVEFAVTAPAKYTVVANGLKVLDKALPGGRRFTLWKETVKLPTKVMVIGVAEFAVAQAGTPENIPVSSYVFPEDKDVGLKAYAVAAEILPWYTKRIGPFPYRKLANVQSKTIFGGMENAGAIFYFEESVRDKGIEALMAHEIAHQWFGDAVSEKNWANLWLSEGLATYMTNLYLEGKYGVDSLNKRLIADRKVIFDFEKSYNAPVVDTAFKGPMMQLLNANAYQKGGWFLHMLRRRIGNKAFWTGIAAYYKQYSGGNANTNDLCYLMEKASGMKLSAFFNQWLRQAGHPILNVKWEYLPQNRQVVIHVNQMQVKPYQLNLEIMVDGKLYRADIKDVATNFTFPALHDKPVVKIDPNINLLATYNLEGGDTGK
;
A
#
# COMPACT_ATOMS: atom_id res chain seq x y z
N MET A 1 12.13 -8.84 -62.44
CA MET A 1 12.55 -7.95 -61.34
C MET A 1 11.54 -8.08 -60.20
N LEU A 2 11.80 -8.98 -59.24
CA LEU A 2 11.03 -9.07 -58.00
C LEU A 2 11.86 -8.41 -56.89
N LYS A 3 11.28 -7.41 -56.21
CA LYS A 3 11.87 -6.76 -55.03
C LYS A 3 11.72 -7.68 -53.80
N PRO A 4 12.73 -7.85 -52.94
CA PRO A 4 12.58 -8.59 -51.70
C PRO A 4 11.89 -7.71 -50.65
N LEU A 5 10.88 -8.28 -49.99
CA LEU A 5 10.16 -7.67 -48.87
C LEU A 5 10.97 -7.91 -47.59
N SER A 6 11.61 -6.88 -47.06
CA SER A 6 12.30 -6.94 -45.76
C SER A 6 11.28 -7.05 -44.64
N LEU A 7 11.20 -8.23 -44.03
CA LEU A 7 10.41 -8.49 -42.82
C LEU A 7 11.14 -7.87 -41.61
N LEU A 8 10.67 -6.72 -41.12
CA LEU A 8 11.16 -6.14 -39.87
C LEU A 8 10.63 -6.98 -38.71
N LEU A 9 11.48 -7.82 -38.13
CA LEU A 9 11.19 -8.58 -36.93
C LEU A 9 11.24 -7.62 -35.72
N SER A 10 10.09 -7.09 -35.29
CA SER A 10 9.99 -6.34 -34.05
C SER A 10 10.17 -7.30 -32.87
N LEU A 11 11.39 -7.36 -32.32
CA LEU A 11 11.69 -7.98 -31.04
C LEU A 11 10.91 -7.25 -29.93
N LEU A 12 9.76 -7.80 -29.56
CA LEU A 12 9.07 -7.48 -28.32
C LEU A 12 9.96 -7.97 -27.17
N PHE A 13 10.82 -7.08 -26.66
CA PHE A 13 11.43 -7.27 -25.35
C PHE A 13 10.32 -7.21 -24.30
N THR A 14 9.75 -8.35 -23.93
CA THR A 14 9.03 -8.49 -22.67
C THR A 14 10.09 -8.37 -21.57
N SER A 15 10.26 -7.16 -21.03
CA SER A 15 11.04 -6.98 -19.82
C SER A 15 10.39 -7.80 -18.72
N VAL A 16 11.07 -8.87 -18.30
CA VAL A 16 10.66 -9.61 -17.11
C VAL A 16 10.82 -8.65 -15.94
N VAL A 17 9.70 -8.23 -15.35
CA VAL A 17 9.72 -7.45 -14.11
C VAL A 17 10.19 -8.40 -13.01
N LEU A 18 11.47 -8.31 -12.67
CA LEU A 18 12.04 -9.05 -11.55
C LEU A 18 11.58 -8.40 -10.25
N ALA A 19 11.00 -9.21 -9.36
CA ALA A 19 10.67 -8.81 -8.01
C ALA A 19 11.91 -8.99 -7.12
N GLN A 20 12.88 -8.09 -7.29
CA GLN A 20 14.11 -8.09 -6.50
C GLN A 20 14.65 -6.68 -6.31
N GLN A 21 15.33 -6.46 -5.19
CA GLN A 21 16.18 -5.29 -5.02
C GLN A 21 17.27 -5.21 -6.12
N PRO A 22 17.43 -4.04 -6.79
CA PRO A 22 18.49 -3.86 -7.77
C PRO A 22 19.86 -4.20 -7.20
N GLY A 23 20.55 -5.15 -7.83
CA GLY A 23 21.91 -5.54 -7.47
C GLY A 23 22.04 -6.59 -6.36
N ALA A 24 20.93 -7.09 -5.81
CA ALA A 24 20.94 -8.13 -4.78
C ALA A 24 21.74 -9.37 -5.20
N PRO A 25 22.47 -10.02 -4.26
CA PRO A 25 23.26 -11.22 -4.57
C PRO A 25 22.39 -12.48 -4.68
N VAL A 26 21.22 -12.49 -4.06
CA VAL A 26 20.26 -13.60 -4.05
C VAL A 26 18.84 -13.08 -4.26
N ASP A 27 17.97 -13.93 -4.78
CA ASP A 27 16.52 -13.77 -4.90
C ASP A 27 15.84 -14.88 -4.09
N VAL A 28 14.95 -14.53 -3.16
CA VAL A 28 14.22 -15.53 -2.38
C VAL A 28 12.99 -16.01 -3.14
N LEU A 29 12.96 -17.30 -3.45
CA LEU A 29 11.88 -17.93 -4.19
C LEU A 29 10.71 -18.34 -3.27
N LYS A 30 11.07 -18.83 -2.08
CA LYS A 30 10.11 -19.41 -1.13
C LYS A 30 10.61 -19.36 0.30
N TYR A 31 9.73 -18.96 1.20
CA TYR A 31 9.85 -19.17 2.63
C TYR A 31 8.95 -20.32 3.09
N ARG A 32 9.43 -21.11 4.05
CA ARG A 32 8.60 -21.94 4.91
C ARG A 32 8.99 -21.68 6.35
N PHE A 33 8.05 -21.18 7.14
CA PHE A 33 8.23 -20.89 8.56
C PHE A 33 7.42 -21.86 9.39
N ALA A 34 8.09 -22.77 10.10
CA ALA A 34 7.48 -23.58 11.13
C ALA A 34 7.66 -22.90 12.50
N ILE A 35 6.55 -22.49 13.11
CA ILE A 35 6.55 -21.68 14.33
C ILE A 35 5.78 -22.42 15.43
N THR A 36 6.38 -22.54 16.61
CA THR A 36 5.72 -23.08 17.80
C THR A 36 5.49 -21.97 18.81
N LEU A 37 4.24 -21.81 19.24
CA LEU A 37 3.77 -20.83 20.22
C LEU A 37 3.34 -21.50 21.52
N THR A 38 3.38 -20.75 22.63
CA THR A 38 3.02 -21.24 23.97
C THR A 38 2.38 -20.15 24.82
N ASP A 39 1.58 -20.57 25.79
CA ASP A 39 1.01 -19.68 26.82
C ASP A 39 1.97 -19.42 27.98
N ALA A 40 3.00 -20.28 28.15
CA ALA A 40 3.88 -20.22 29.31
C ALA A 40 4.81 -19.00 29.32
N ASN A 41 5.20 -18.50 28.14
CA ASN A 41 6.10 -17.36 27.98
C ASN A 41 6.06 -16.84 26.54
N ASN A 42 6.82 -15.77 26.26
CA ASN A 42 6.89 -15.13 24.95
C ASN A 42 7.97 -15.73 24.03
N VAL A 43 8.58 -16.87 24.40
CA VAL A 43 9.59 -17.52 23.55
C VAL A 43 8.89 -18.29 22.43
N ILE A 44 9.24 -17.95 21.19
CA ILE A 44 8.86 -18.74 20.02
C ILE A 44 9.99 -19.70 19.64
N LYS A 45 9.64 -20.86 19.10
CA LYS A 45 10.59 -21.77 18.45
C LYS A 45 10.32 -21.80 16.95
N GLY A 46 11.34 -21.49 16.16
CA GLY A 46 11.26 -21.38 14.71
C GLY A 46 12.13 -22.41 14.00
N LYS A 47 11.61 -22.92 12.88
CA LYS A 47 12.41 -23.54 11.82
C LYS A 47 12.04 -22.88 10.50
N ALA A 48 12.98 -22.18 9.88
CA ALA A 48 12.81 -21.61 8.56
C ALA A 48 13.48 -22.51 7.51
N ALA A 49 12.83 -22.70 6.36
CA ALA A 49 13.49 -23.18 5.14
C ALA A 49 13.36 -22.08 4.09
N ILE A 50 14.51 -21.56 3.64
CA ILE A 50 14.57 -20.42 2.72
C ILE A 50 15.17 -20.91 1.40
N SER A 51 14.36 -20.94 0.35
CA SER A 51 14.79 -21.32 -0.99
C SER A 51 15.25 -20.08 -1.75
N THR A 52 16.51 -20.02 -2.15
CA THR A 52 17.10 -18.86 -2.83
C THR A 52 17.67 -19.22 -4.20
N ARG A 53 17.62 -18.27 -5.13
CA ARG A 53 18.36 -18.28 -6.38
C ARG A 53 19.52 -17.32 -6.27
N VAL A 54 20.71 -17.76 -6.64
CA VAL A 54 21.92 -16.93 -6.61
C VAL A 54 21.99 -16.10 -7.89
N LEU A 55 22.05 -14.77 -7.75
CA LEU A 55 22.07 -13.83 -8.88
C LEU A 55 23.50 -13.43 -9.26
N LYS A 56 24.43 -13.51 -8.30
CA LYS A 56 25.87 -13.26 -8.49
C LYS A 56 26.65 -14.27 -7.65
N PRO A 57 27.84 -14.73 -8.04
CA PRO A 57 28.61 -15.65 -7.22
C PRO A 57 28.85 -15.10 -5.81
N VAL A 58 28.65 -15.94 -4.79
CA VAL A 58 28.81 -15.57 -3.37
C VAL A 58 29.63 -16.60 -2.62
N LYS A 59 30.33 -16.16 -1.58
CA LYS A 59 30.95 -17.02 -0.55
C LYS A 59 30.12 -17.08 0.74
N GLN A 60 29.12 -16.22 0.84
CA GLN A 60 28.27 -16.06 2.01
C GLN A 60 26.90 -15.52 1.58
N VAL A 61 25.84 -16.06 2.18
CA VAL A 61 24.47 -15.52 2.06
C VAL A 61 24.10 -14.88 3.39
N VAL A 62 23.36 -13.78 3.33
CA VAL A 62 22.98 -12.97 4.49
C VAL A 62 21.47 -12.88 4.56
N PHE A 63 20.93 -13.13 5.75
CA PHE A 63 19.52 -12.88 6.07
C PHE A 63 19.44 -11.91 7.25
N ASP A 64 18.49 -10.98 7.18
CA ASP A 64 18.15 -10.13 8.30
C ASP A 64 17.49 -10.99 9.38
N LEU A 65 18.00 -10.90 10.61
CA LEU A 65 17.45 -11.55 11.79
C LEU A 65 18.04 -10.90 13.04
N VAL A 66 17.22 -10.16 13.79
CA VAL A 66 17.66 -9.50 15.03
C VAL A 66 18.17 -10.55 16.02
N GLY A 67 19.45 -10.43 16.40
CA GLY A 67 20.09 -11.25 17.42
C GLY A 67 19.59 -10.93 18.82
N LYS A 68 19.76 -11.87 19.75
CA LYS A 68 19.36 -11.65 21.15
C LYS A 68 20.15 -10.49 21.77
N ASN A 69 19.45 -9.47 22.25
CA ASN A 69 20.01 -8.27 22.85
C ASN A 69 20.03 -8.34 24.39
N THR A 70 20.53 -7.28 25.03
CA THR A 70 20.66 -7.18 26.50
C THR A 70 19.32 -7.18 27.25
N SER A 71 18.21 -6.81 26.60
CA SER A 71 16.86 -6.91 27.16
C SER A 71 16.27 -8.33 27.09
N GLY A 72 17.03 -9.29 26.54
CA GLY A 72 16.60 -10.68 26.37
C GLY A 72 15.70 -10.94 25.16
N LYS A 73 15.37 -9.89 24.38
CA LYS A 73 14.62 -9.97 23.13
C LYS A 73 15.54 -10.21 21.93
N GLY A 74 15.00 -10.72 20.83
CA GLY A 74 15.70 -11.15 19.63
C GLY A 74 15.77 -12.67 19.50
N MET A 75 16.25 -13.13 18.35
CA MET A 75 16.30 -14.54 17.95
C MET A 75 17.73 -15.07 18.07
N GLN A 76 17.86 -16.30 18.58
CA GLN A 76 19.12 -17.03 18.61
C GLN A 76 19.06 -18.19 17.63
N VAL A 77 19.95 -18.19 16.64
CA VAL A 77 20.13 -19.29 15.69
C VAL A 77 20.98 -20.38 16.33
N THR A 78 20.52 -21.62 16.31
CA THR A 78 21.24 -22.78 16.88
C THR A 78 21.80 -23.70 15.81
N THR A 79 21.18 -23.76 14.64
CA THR A 79 21.62 -24.66 13.56
C THR A 79 21.25 -24.10 12.21
N VAL A 80 22.19 -24.18 11.27
CA VAL A 80 21.95 -23.95 9.84
C VAL A 80 22.40 -25.20 9.09
N THR A 81 21.53 -25.73 8.24
CA THR A 81 21.86 -26.87 7.36
C THR A 81 21.41 -26.64 5.93
N GLU A 82 22.08 -27.30 5.00
CA GLU A 82 21.67 -27.44 3.61
C GLU A 82 21.80 -28.91 3.21
N ASN A 83 20.77 -29.48 2.58
CA ASN A 83 20.73 -30.91 2.21
C ASN A 83 21.10 -31.85 3.38
N GLY A 84 20.68 -31.48 4.60
CA GLY A 84 20.97 -32.22 5.84
C GLY A 84 22.39 -32.04 6.38
N ARG A 85 23.27 -31.30 5.68
CA ARG A 85 24.66 -31.04 6.12
C ARG A 85 24.75 -29.74 6.89
N PRO A 86 25.42 -29.69 8.06
CA PRO A 86 25.66 -28.45 8.79
C PRO A 86 26.48 -27.44 7.99
N LEU A 87 26.09 -26.17 8.05
CA LEU A 87 26.85 -25.04 7.51
C LEU A 87 27.42 -24.19 8.65
N LYS A 88 28.62 -23.63 8.43
CA LYS A 88 29.17 -22.63 9.34
C LYS A 88 28.41 -21.32 9.17
N PHE A 89 28.06 -20.67 10.28
CA PHE A 89 27.37 -19.39 10.26
C PHE A 89 27.88 -18.49 11.40
N ASN A 90 27.63 -17.19 11.26
CA ASN A 90 27.78 -16.19 12.31
C ASN A 90 26.48 -15.40 12.42
N GLN A 91 26.09 -14.99 13.63
CA GLN A 91 24.94 -14.10 13.84
C GLN A 91 25.42 -12.88 14.62
N ASP A 92 25.16 -11.68 14.10
CA ASP A 92 25.40 -10.43 14.81
C ASP A 92 24.09 -9.88 15.43
N SER A 93 24.07 -8.60 15.82
CA SER A 93 22.89 -7.97 16.43
C SER A 93 21.69 -7.85 15.47
N SER A 94 21.89 -7.94 14.16
CA SER A 94 20.88 -7.64 13.13
C SER A 94 20.79 -8.67 12.00
N LYS A 95 21.83 -9.49 11.79
CA LYS A 95 21.99 -10.34 10.61
C LYS A 95 22.53 -11.73 10.95
N LEU A 96 22.12 -12.68 10.12
CA LEU A 96 22.64 -14.04 10.04
C LEU A 96 23.47 -14.19 8.76
N PHE A 97 24.73 -14.57 8.93
CA PHE A 97 25.69 -14.79 7.86
C PHE A 97 25.96 -16.28 7.71
N ILE A 98 25.65 -16.87 6.57
CA ILE A 98 25.80 -18.31 6.29
C ILE A 98 26.93 -18.50 5.28
N ASN A 99 27.98 -19.23 5.66
CA ASN A 99 29.10 -19.50 4.76
C ASN A 99 28.71 -20.56 3.74
N THR A 100 28.69 -20.17 2.47
CA THR A 100 28.24 -21.00 1.35
C THR A 100 28.87 -20.50 0.06
N ALA A 101 29.68 -21.34 -0.60
CA ALA A 101 30.19 -21.03 -1.92
C ALA A 101 29.12 -21.42 -2.95
N ALA A 102 28.52 -20.43 -3.59
CA ALA A 102 27.43 -20.64 -4.53
C ALA A 102 27.66 -19.86 -5.83
N LEU A 103 27.36 -20.51 -6.95
CA LEU A 103 27.57 -19.98 -8.29
C LEU A 103 26.32 -19.26 -8.78
N GLN A 104 26.48 -18.30 -9.69
CA GLN A 104 25.34 -17.64 -10.31
C GLN A 104 24.41 -18.67 -10.99
N GLY A 105 23.10 -18.52 -10.76
CA GLY A 105 22.06 -19.39 -11.29
C GLY A 105 21.74 -20.62 -10.44
N SER A 106 22.57 -20.98 -9.45
CA SER A 106 22.27 -22.11 -8.55
C SER A 106 21.11 -21.78 -7.60
N THR A 107 20.42 -22.83 -7.15
CA THR A 107 19.34 -22.73 -6.17
C THR A 107 19.75 -23.47 -4.90
N HIS A 108 19.49 -22.86 -3.75
CA HIS A 108 19.90 -23.34 -2.44
C HIS A 108 18.71 -23.33 -1.47
N VAL A 109 18.71 -24.25 -0.50
CA VAL A 109 17.68 -24.30 0.56
C VAL A 109 18.35 -24.33 1.92
N TYR A 110 18.33 -23.17 2.59
CA TYR A 110 18.89 -23.02 3.93
C TYR A 110 17.84 -23.33 4.98
N ASN A 111 18.10 -24.34 5.80
CA ASN A 111 17.25 -24.72 6.93
C ASN A 111 17.84 -24.16 8.22
N ILE A 112 17.14 -23.22 8.84
CA ILE A 112 17.59 -22.43 9.99
C ILE A 112 16.71 -22.79 11.19
N THR A 113 17.30 -23.32 12.27
CA THR A 113 16.62 -23.53 13.54
C THR A 113 16.99 -22.39 14.49
N TYR A 114 15.98 -21.77 15.10
CA TYR A 114 16.17 -20.61 15.96
C TYR A 114 15.07 -20.53 17.03
N GLN A 115 15.31 -19.76 18.08
CA GLN A 115 14.32 -19.47 19.11
C GLN A 115 14.61 -18.15 19.81
N GLY A 116 13.61 -17.55 20.43
CA GLY A 116 13.78 -16.31 21.17
C GLY A 116 12.46 -15.61 21.45
N ILE A 117 12.54 -14.45 22.09
CA ILE A 117 11.40 -13.55 22.26
C ILE A 117 11.47 -12.53 21.12
N PRO A 118 10.45 -12.39 20.25
CA PRO A 118 10.46 -11.37 19.20
C PRO A 118 10.85 -10.00 19.73
N ALA A 119 11.81 -9.35 19.07
CA ALA A 119 12.18 -7.98 19.43
C ALA A 119 11.05 -7.01 19.12
N ASP A 120 10.39 -7.25 17.99
CA ASP A 120 9.23 -6.55 17.46
C ASP A 120 8.57 -7.44 16.37
N GLY A 121 7.64 -6.93 15.58
CA GLY A 121 7.10 -7.58 14.38
C GLY A 121 6.08 -8.69 14.65
N LEU A 122 6.30 -9.53 15.67
CA LEU A 122 5.28 -10.43 16.20
C LEU A 122 4.80 -9.89 17.56
N ILE A 123 3.62 -9.29 17.56
CA ILE A 123 2.99 -8.73 18.76
C ILE A 123 2.43 -9.86 19.61
N ILE A 124 3.14 -10.19 20.69
CA ILE A 124 2.70 -11.15 21.72
C ILE A 124 2.19 -10.36 22.91
N SER A 125 0.86 -10.31 23.07
CA SER A 125 0.19 -9.47 24.05
C SER A 125 -1.14 -10.07 24.50
N THR A 126 -1.94 -9.31 25.23
CA THR A 126 -3.33 -9.63 25.56
C THR A 126 -4.29 -8.75 24.75
N SER A 127 -5.40 -9.33 24.31
CA SER A 127 -6.57 -8.59 23.83
C SER A 127 -7.12 -7.67 24.92
N LYS A 128 -7.98 -6.74 24.54
CA LYS A 128 -8.79 -5.93 25.46
C LYS A 128 -9.63 -6.73 26.47
N TYR A 129 -9.81 -8.03 26.23
CA TYR A 129 -10.50 -8.96 27.15
C TYR A 129 -9.54 -9.77 28.04
N GLY A 130 -8.26 -9.41 28.07
CA GLY A 130 -7.24 -10.10 28.87
C GLY A 130 -6.85 -11.48 28.32
N LYS A 131 -7.22 -11.82 27.08
CA LYS A 131 -6.89 -13.10 26.44
C LYS A 131 -5.59 -12.99 25.68
N ARG A 132 -4.69 -13.97 25.81
CA ARG A 132 -3.40 -13.98 25.12
C ARG A 132 -3.56 -14.11 23.61
N THR A 133 -2.76 -13.37 22.85
CA THR A 133 -2.82 -13.32 21.37
C THR A 133 -1.42 -13.17 20.75
N PHE A 134 -1.31 -13.54 19.47
CA PHE A 134 -0.10 -13.39 18.66
C PHE A 134 -0.47 -12.84 17.28
N PHE A 135 0.04 -11.67 16.90
CA PHE A 135 -0.25 -11.05 15.61
C PHE A 135 1.02 -10.54 14.94
N GLY A 136 1.26 -11.00 13.70
CA GLY A 136 2.28 -10.42 12.84
C GLY A 136 1.91 -8.99 12.44
N ASP A 137 2.90 -8.11 12.45
CA ASP A 137 2.80 -6.68 12.20
C ASP A 137 4.17 -6.23 11.64
N ASN A 138 4.42 -6.59 10.38
CA ASN A 138 5.77 -6.59 9.81
C ASN A 138 6.12 -5.29 9.07
N TRP A 139 5.19 -4.36 8.89
CA TRP A 139 5.45 -3.11 8.19
C TRP A 139 6.29 -2.15 9.04
N PRO A 140 7.32 -1.47 8.48
CA PRO A 140 7.77 -1.52 7.09
C PRO A 140 8.78 -2.65 6.85
N THR A 141 9.65 -2.88 7.83
CA THR A 141 10.73 -3.87 7.83
C THR A 141 10.87 -4.42 9.24
N ARG A 142 9.85 -5.12 9.73
CA ARG A 142 9.82 -5.69 11.09
C ARG A 142 9.77 -7.22 11.09
N ALA A 143 9.68 -7.87 9.93
CA ALA A 143 9.67 -9.33 9.82
C ALA A 143 10.97 -9.94 10.39
N HIS A 144 12.11 -9.29 10.14
CA HIS A 144 13.42 -9.75 10.62
C HIS A 144 13.57 -9.79 12.15
N ASN A 145 12.61 -9.25 12.91
CA ASN A 145 12.61 -9.37 14.37
C ASN A 145 12.20 -10.77 14.88
N TRP A 146 11.63 -11.61 14.00
CA TRP A 146 11.14 -12.95 14.36
C TRP A 146 11.21 -13.99 13.24
N LEU A 147 11.50 -13.58 12.00
CA LEU A 147 11.69 -14.45 10.84
C LEU A 147 13.05 -14.16 10.19
N PRO A 148 13.91 -15.15 9.91
CA PRO A 148 15.06 -14.91 9.04
C PRO A 148 14.58 -14.64 7.62
N CYS A 149 14.91 -13.48 7.06
CA CYS A 149 14.43 -13.07 5.74
C CYS A 149 15.36 -12.09 5.02
N VAL A 150 15.01 -11.70 3.79
CA VAL A 150 15.53 -10.49 3.14
C VAL A 150 14.43 -9.45 3.35
N ASP A 151 14.58 -8.56 4.33
CA ASP A 151 13.47 -7.71 4.78
C ASP A 151 13.35 -6.42 3.97
N ASP A 152 13.01 -6.58 2.69
CA ASP A 152 12.91 -5.49 1.74
C ASP A 152 11.64 -5.64 0.85
N PRO A 153 10.87 -4.56 0.60
CA PRO A 153 9.63 -4.62 -0.17
C PRO A 153 9.79 -5.08 -1.63
N ALA A 154 11.00 -5.04 -2.18
CA ALA A 154 11.27 -5.53 -3.54
C ALA A 154 11.62 -7.01 -3.63
N ASP A 155 12.05 -7.67 -2.56
CA ASP A 155 12.25 -9.12 -2.55
C ASP A 155 10.90 -9.79 -2.28
N LYS A 156 10.36 -10.50 -3.28
CA LYS A 156 9.05 -11.17 -3.15
C LYS A 156 9.16 -12.68 -3.30
N ALA A 157 8.62 -13.39 -2.32
CA ALA A 157 8.65 -14.85 -2.27
C ALA A 157 7.27 -15.44 -1.99
N SER A 158 7.05 -16.69 -2.39
CA SER A 158 5.93 -17.47 -1.85
C SER A 158 6.18 -17.83 -0.38
N VAL A 159 5.12 -18.08 0.40
CA VAL A 159 5.26 -18.36 1.84
C VAL A 159 4.38 -19.51 2.30
N GLU A 160 4.94 -20.36 3.17
CA GLU A 160 4.19 -21.34 3.93
C GLU A 160 4.37 -21.11 5.44
N PHE A 161 3.26 -21.07 6.19
CA PHE A 161 3.28 -21.01 7.64
C PHE A 161 2.79 -22.34 8.23
N ALA A 162 3.68 -23.03 8.94
CA ALA A 162 3.40 -24.25 9.67
C ALA A 162 3.35 -23.95 11.18
N VAL A 163 2.17 -23.63 11.69
CA VAL A 163 2.00 -23.11 13.06
C VAL A 163 1.55 -24.23 13.99
N THR A 164 2.25 -24.39 15.12
CA THR A 164 1.82 -25.21 16.25
C THR A 164 1.51 -24.31 17.44
N ALA A 165 0.28 -24.38 17.96
CA ALA A 165 -0.18 -23.57 19.08
C ALA A 165 -1.08 -24.39 20.03
N PRO A 166 -1.38 -23.91 21.25
CA PRO A 166 -2.44 -24.48 22.08
C PRO A 166 -3.77 -24.63 21.33
N ALA A 167 -4.48 -25.73 21.55
CA ALA A 167 -5.64 -26.12 20.73
C ALA A 167 -6.87 -25.20 20.82
N LYS A 168 -6.93 -24.35 21.85
CA LYS A 168 -7.97 -23.31 21.99
C LYS A 168 -7.87 -22.21 20.92
N TYR A 169 -6.68 -21.99 20.36
CA TYR A 169 -6.47 -20.93 19.38
C TYR A 169 -6.92 -21.33 17.98
N THR A 170 -7.47 -20.36 17.27
CA THR A 170 -7.61 -20.38 15.82
C THR A 170 -6.44 -19.63 15.21
N VAL A 171 -5.78 -20.25 14.22
CA VAL A 171 -4.72 -19.64 13.43
C VAL A 171 -5.33 -19.11 12.13
N VAL A 172 -4.95 -17.91 11.71
CA VAL A 172 -5.14 -17.36 10.36
C VAL A 172 -3.78 -16.89 9.84
N ALA A 173 -3.51 -17.09 8.55
CA ALA A 173 -2.28 -16.62 7.91
C ALA A 173 -2.54 -16.22 6.45
N ASN A 174 -1.51 -15.80 5.72
CA ASN A 174 -1.58 -15.64 4.27
C ASN A 174 -1.92 -16.97 3.57
N GLY A 175 -2.59 -16.89 2.43
CA GLY A 175 -2.91 -18.06 1.60
C GLY A 175 -3.96 -19.00 2.19
N LEU A 176 -4.04 -20.22 1.67
CA LEU A 176 -5.08 -21.19 2.07
C LEU A 176 -4.61 -22.10 3.21
N LYS A 177 -5.52 -22.44 4.13
CA LYS A 177 -5.30 -23.50 5.12
C LYS A 177 -5.41 -24.85 4.42
N VAL A 178 -4.28 -25.55 4.27
CA VAL A 178 -4.21 -26.84 3.57
C VAL A 178 -4.14 -28.04 4.51
N LEU A 179 -3.81 -27.82 5.78
CA LEU A 179 -3.83 -28.86 6.81
C LEU A 179 -4.20 -28.26 8.15
N ASP A 180 -5.00 -29.00 8.91
CA ASP A 180 -5.42 -28.66 10.27
C ASP A 180 -5.56 -29.96 11.07
N LYS A 181 -4.73 -30.13 12.10
CA LYS A 181 -4.60 -31.40 12.82
C LYS A 181 -4.42 -31.17 14.33
N ALA A 182 -5.23 -31.87 15.12
CA ALA A 182 -5.00 -31.97 16.57
C ALA A 182 -3.72 -32.77 16.86
N LEU A 183 -2.94 -32.31 17.83
CA LEU A 183 -1.71 -32.96 18.30
C LEU A 183 -1.84 -33.34 19.79
N PRO A 184 -1.08 -34.34 20.26
CA PRO A 184 -1.00 -34.66 21.68
C PRO A 184 -0.60 -33.47 22.56
N GLY A 185 -1.07 -33.49 23.81
CA GLY A 185 -0.77 -32.45 24.80
C GLY A 185 -1.54 -31.15 24.61
N GLY A 186 -2.78 -31.21 24.08
CA GLY A 186 -3.64 -30.04 23.93
C GLY A 186 -3.12 -29.02 22.91
N ARG A 187 -2.42 -29.48 21.87
CA ARG A 187 -1.86 -28.64 20.81
C ARG A 187 -2.59 -28.87 19.49
N ARG A 188 -2.46 -27.92 18.57
CA ARG A 188 -3.01 -27.98 17.22
C ARG A 188 -1.97 -27.49 16.23
N PHE A 189 -1.89 -28.18 15.10
CA PHE A 189 -1.02 -27.86 13.98
C PHE A 189 -1.85 -27.40 12.79
N THR A 190 -1.46 -26.27 12.19
CA THR A 190 -2.04 -25.78 10.93
C THR A 190 -0.96 -25.50 9.91
N LEU A 191 -1.21 -25.83 8.64
CA LEU A 191 -0.36 -25.43 7.51
C LEU A 191 -1.14 -24.50 6.59
N TRP A 192 -0.56 -23.33 6.34
CA TRP A 192 -1.05 -22.33 5.41
C TRP A 192 -0.07 -22.18 4.25
N LYS A 193 -0.58 -22.01 3.03
CA LYS A 193 0.23 -21.85 1.82
C LYS A 193 -0.27 -20.70 0.97
N GLU A 194 0.60 -19.72 0.73
CA GLU A 194 0.43 -18.66 -0.26
C GLU A 194 1.43 -18.88 -1.41
N THR A 195 0.88 -18.99 -2.62
CA THR A 195 1.67 -19.22 -3.84
C THR A 195 1.98 -17.93 -4.57
N VAL A 196 1.19 -16.88 -4.35
CA VAL A 196 1.48 -15.53 -4.84
C VAL A 196 2.74 -15.02 -4.13
N LYS A 197 3.64 -14.39 -4.87
CA LYS A 197 4.85 -13.81 -4.30
C LYS A 197 4.49 -12.55 -3.51
N LEU A 198 4.90 -12.51 -2.25
CA LEU A 198 4.64 -11.41 -1.33
C LEU A 198 5.98 -10.80 -0.86
N PRO A 199 6.04 -9.49 -0.57
CA PRO A 199 7.10 -8.95 0.26
C PRO A 199 6.91 -9.36 1.73
N THR A 200 8.00 -9.42 2.49
CA THR A 200 8.00 -9.83 3.92
C THR A 200 7.12 -8.95 4.81
N LYS A 201 6.97 -7.67 4.46
CA LYS A 201 6.15 -6.68 5.20
C LYS A 201 4.68 -7.10 5.38
N VAL A 202 4.16 -7.99 4.54
CA VAL A 202 2.77 -8.49 4.58
C VAL A 202 2.65 -10.00 4.81
N MET A 203 3.74 -10.67 5.18
CA MET A 203 3.74 -12.09 5.55
C MET A 203 3.47 -12.27 7.05
N VAL A 204 2.27 -12.71 7.42
CA VAL A 204 1.82 -12.73 8.82
C VAL A 204 1.11 -14.02 9.22
N ILE A 205 1.09 -14.22 10.54
CA ILE A 205 0.16 -15.11 11.24
C ILE A 205 -0.64 -14.29 12.25
N GLY A 206 -1.90 -14.67 12.46
CA GLY A 206 -2.78 -14.20 13.53
C GLY A 206 -3.26 -15.40 14.32
N VAL A 207 -3.06 -15.38 15.64
CA VAL A 207 -3.36 -16.51 16.53
C VAL A 207 -4.04 -15.98 17.78
N ALA A 208 -5.33 -16.27 17.91
CA ALA A 208 -6.15 -15.91 19.05
C ALA A 208 -7.35 -16.87 19.15
N GLU A 209 -8.10 -16.78 20.23
CA GLU A 209 -9.46 -17.33 20.24
C GLU A 209 -10.31 -16.41 19.35
N PHE A 210 -11.03 -17.00 18.38
CA PHE A 210 -11.82 -16.24 17.41
C PHE A 210 -13.22 -16.84 17.27
N ALA A 211 -14.23 -15.98 17.18
CA ALA A 211 -15.45 -16.27 16.47
C ALA A 211 -15.23 -15.97 14.97
N VAL A 212 -15.60 -16.92 14.11
CA VAL A 212 -15.36 -16.83 12.67
C VAL A 212 -16.68 -16.97 11.91
N ALA A 213 -16.90 -16.10 10.92
CA ALA A 213 -17.98 -16.27 9.95
C ALA A 213 -17.50 -15.91 8.54
N GLN A 214 -18.12 -16.55 7.54
CA GLN A 214 -17.93 -16.18 6.14
C GLN A 214 -19.05 -15.22 5.74
N ALA A 215 -18.68 -13.99 5.36
CA ALA A 215 -19.62 -12.96 4.92
C ALA A 215 -20.15 -13.22 3.51
N GLY A 216 -19.36 -13.88 2.66
CA GLY A 216 -19.77 -14.25 1.31
C GLY A 216 -18.63 -14.84 0.47
N THR A 217 -18.92 -15.12 -0.79
CA THR A 217 -17.95 -15.59 -1.80
C THR A 217 -18.03 -14.79 -3.10
N PRO A 218 -17.95 -13.44 -3.07
CA PRO A 218 -17.97 -12.64 -4.29
C PRO A 218 -16.86 -13.12 -5.24
N GLU A 219 -17.22 -13.39 -6.49
CA GLU A 219 -16.29 -13.88 -7.52
C GLU A 219 -15.52 -15.15 -7.12
N ASN A 220 -16.17 -16.04 -6.36
CA ASN A 220 -15.58 -17.28 -5.82
C ASN A 220 -14.40 -17.06 -4.85
N ILE A 221 -14.27 -15.86 -4.28
CA ILE A 221 -13.29 -15.55 -3.24
C ILE A 221 -13.98 -15.58 -1.88
N PRO A 222 -13.67 -16.55 -0.99
CA PRO A 222 -14.20 -16.55 0.37
C PRO A 222 -13.76 -15.29 1.12
N VAL A 223 -14.74 -14.52 1.59
CA VAL A 223 -14.55 -13.35 2.45
C VAL A 223 -15.00 -13.73 3.86
N SER A 224 -14.07 -13.69 4.82
CA SER A 224 -14.33 -14.12 6.20
C SER A 224 -13.96 -13.04 7.20
N SER A 225 -14.63 -13.08 8.35
CA SER A 225 -14.37 -12.24 9.51
C SER A 225 -13.89 -13.09 10.67
N TYR A 226 -12.80 -12.70 11.30
CA TYR A 226 -12.23 -13.31 12.50
C TYR A 226 -12.24 -12.25 13.60
N VAL A 227 -13.10 -12.41 14.59
CA VAL A 227 -13.28 -11.43 15.68
C VAL A 227 -13.14 -12.12 17.02
N PHE A 228 -12.76 -11.39 18.06
CA PHE A 228 -12.72 -11.96 19.41
C PHE A 228 -14.11 -12.47 19.80
N PRO A 229 -14.24 -13.61 20.50
CA PRO A 229 -15.54 -14.20 20.84
C PRO A 229 -16.48 -13.24 21.55
N GLU A 230 -15.95 -12.38 22.42
CA GLU A 230 -16.67 -11.35 23.16
C GLU A 230 -17.25 -10.25 22.25
N ASP A 231 -16.72 -10.11 21.03
CA ASP A 231 -17.12 -9.16 20.00
C ASP A 231 -17.91 -9.77 18.86
N LYS A 232 -18.29 -11.05 18.96
CA LYS A 232 -18.91 -11.82 17.88
C LYS A 232 -20.05 -11.05 17.18
N ASP A 233 -21.06 -10.61 17.91
CA ASP A 233 -22.28 -10.09 17.30
C ASP A 233 -22.05 -8.75 16.58
N VAL A 234 -21.26 -7.86 17.16
CA VAL A 234 -20.95 -6.56 16.57
C VAL A 234 -19.89 -6.67 15.47
N GLY A 235 -18.83 -7.45 15.71
CA GLY A 235 -17.68 -7.55 14.83
C GLY A 235 -17.97 -8.32 13.55
N LEU A 236 -18.71 -9.44 13.63
CA LEU A 236 -19.09 -10.18 12.42
C LEU A 236 -20.00 -9.35 11.52
N LYS A 237 -20.90 -8.55 12.11
CA LYS A 237 -21.75 -7.60 11.36
C LYS A 237 -20.92 -6.47 10.75
N ALA A 238 -20.03 -5.84 11.53
CA ALA A 238 -19.22 -4.72 11.07
C ALA A 238 -18.31 -5.09 9.89
N TYR A 239 -17.69 -6.27 9.95
CA TYR A 239 -16.75 -6.70 8.91
C TYR A 239 -17.40 -7.33 7.67
N ALA A 240 -18.71 -7.61 7.70
CA ALA A 240 -19.40 -8.22 6.57
C ALA A 240 -19.39 -7.34 5.30
N VAL A 241 -19.25 -6.02 5.46
CA VAL A 241 -19.18 -5.05 4.35
C VAL A 241 -18.01 -5.32 3.39
N ALA A 242 -16.97 -6.05 3.82
CA ALA A 242 -15.89 -6.48 2.93
C ALA A 242 -16.39 -7.28 1.71
N ALA A 243 -17.50 -8.01 1.84
CA ALA A 243 -18.09 -8.77 0.74
C ALA A 243 -18.74 -7.86 -0.33
N GLU A 244 -19.06 -6.61 0.01
CA GLU A 244 -19.54 -5.57 -0.93
C GLU A 244 -18.37 -4.77 -1.53
N ILE A 245 -17.36 -4.47 -0.72
CA ILE A 245 -16.18 -3.68 -1.14
C ILE A 245 -15.37 -4.44 -2.19
N LEU A 246 -15.08 -5.72 -1.95
CA LEU A 246 -14.24 -6.54 -2.83
C LEU A 246 -14.70 -6.52 -4.30
N PRO A 247 -15.98 -6.84 -4.62
CA PRO A 247 -16.46 -6.82 -6.01
C PRO A 247 -16.51 -5.41 -6.64
N TRP A 248 -16.44 -4.34 -5.84
CA TRP A 248 -16.37 -2.98 -6.38
C TRP A 248 -15.00 -2.71 -7.02
N TYR A 249 -13.92 -3.19 -6.39
CA TYR A 249 -12.55 -3.04 -6.86
C TYR A 249 -12.21 -4.00 -8.00
N THR A 250 -12.59 -5.28 -7.89
CA THR A 250 -12.32 -6.29 -8.92
C THR A 250 -12.84 -5.88 -10.30
N LYS A 251 -14.06 -5.33 -10.35
CA LYS A 251 -14.71 -4.85 -11.58
C LYS A 251 -13.98 -3.68 -12.26
N ARG A 252 -13.17 -2.93 -11.51
CA ARG A 252 -12.52 -1.69 -11.99
C ARG A 252 -11.03 -1.83 -12.20
N ILE A 253 -10.35 -2.61 -11.36
CA ILE A 253 -8.90 -2.77 -11.36
C ILE A 253 -8.49 -4.06 -12.08
N GLY A 254 -9.14 -5.17 -11.74
CA GLY A 254 -8.83 -6.50 -12.25
C GLY A 254 -9.01 -7.59 -11.20
N PRO A 255 -8.80 -8.87 -11.56
CA PRO A 255 -9.05 -10.00 -10.67
C PRO A 255 -8.33 -9.86 -9.32
N PHE A 256 -9.00 -10.27 -8.25
CA PHE A 256 -8.40 -10.32 -6.92
C PHE A 256 -7.19 -11.28 -6.92
N PRO A 257 -6.02 -10.86 -6.41
CA PRO A 257 -4.78 -11.64 -6.57
C PRO A 257 -4.71 -12.90 -5.69
N TYR A 258 -5.46 -12.96 -4.60
CA TYR A 258 -5.37 -14.04 -3.61
C TYR A 258 -6.56 -15.01 -3.66
N ARG A 259 -6.43 -16.14 -2.97
CA ARG A 259 -7.48 -17.18 -2.93
C ARG A 259 -8.53 -16.98 -1.84
N LYS A 260 -8.31 -16.07 -0.90
CA LYS A 260 -9.25 -15.69 0.17
C LYS A 260 -9.01 -14.25 0.60
N LEU A 261 -9.99 -13.67 1.28
CA LEU A 261 -9.85 -12.42 2.03
C LEU A 261 -10.34 -12.64 3.46
N ALA A 262 -9.43 -12.66 4.42
CA ALA A 262 -9.77 -12.71 5.85
C ALA A 262 -9.61 -11.32 6.47
N ASN A 263 -10.65 -10.85 7.16
CA ASN A 263 -10.68 -9.59 7.91
C ASN A 263 -10.62 -9.91 9.40
N VAL A 264 -9.56 -9.48 10.07
CA VAL A 264 -9.18 -10.01 11.38
C VAL A 264 -9.09 -8.89 12.41
N GLN A 265 -9.85 -8.97 13.48
CA GLN A 265 -9.67 -8.13 14.66
C GLN A 265 -8.37 -8.54 15.36
N SER A 266 -7.51 -7.57 15.65
CA SER A 266 -6.12 -7.85 15.99
C SER A 266 -5.52 -6.86 16.99
N LYS A 267 -4.25 -7.09 17.32
CA LYS A 267 -3.42 -6.20 18.13
C LYS A 267 -2.39 -5.43 17.29
N THR A 268 -2.72 -5.16 16.02
CA THR A 268 -1.86 -4.27 15.23
C THR A 268 -1.69 -2.92 15.93
N ILE A 269 -0.50 -2.33 15.79
CA ILE A 269 -0.18 -1.01 16.33
C ILE A 269 -0.71 0.15 15.47
N PHE A 270 -1.27 -0.17 14.30
CA PHE A 270 -1.87 0.76 13.35
C PHE A 270 -3.41 0.75 13.45
N GLY A 271 -4.10 1.54 12.62
CA GLY A 271 -5.57 1.45 12.50
C GLY A 271 -6.01 0.18 11.78
N GLY A 272 -5.37 -0.09 10.64
CA GLY A 272 -5.43 -1.32 9.86
C GLY A 272 -4.03 -1.66 9.33
N MET A 273 -3.84 -2.91 8.97
CA MET A 273 -2.62 -3.44 8.38
C MET A 273 -3.00 -4.40 7.27
N GLU A 274 -2.63 -4.06 6.05
CA GLU A 274 -3.15 -4.57 4.78
C GLU A 274 -2.77 -6.01 4.45
N ASN A 275 -2.25 -6.79 5.39
CA ASN A 275 -1.57 -8.05 5.12
C ASN A 275 -2.29 -8.94 4.06
N ALA A 276 -1.56 -9.31 3.01
CA ALA A 276 -2.08 -10.00 1.83
C ALA A 276 -3.02 -11.18 2.15
N GLY A 277 -4.30 -11.04 1.79
CA GLY A 277 -5.37 -12.01 2.00
C GLY A 277 -5.76 -12.27 3.46
N ALA A 278 -5.20 -11.52 4.42
CA ALA A 278 -5.40 -11.66 5.87
C ALA A 278 -5.25 -10.30 6.60
N ILE A 279 -6.08 -9.32 6.23
CA ILE A 279 -6.04 -7.95 6.75
C ILE A 279 -6.30 -7.93 8.26
N PHE A 280 -5.44 -7.21 8.99
CA PHE A 280 -5.52 -7.07 10.44
C PHE A 280 -5.98 -5.66 10.80
N TYR A 281 -6.97 -5.54 11.69
CA TYR A 281 -7.52 -4.27 12.14
C TYR A 281 -7.32 -4.10 13.64
N PHE A 282 -7.16 -2.86 14.11
CA PHE A 282 -7.06 -2.56 15.54
C PHE A 282 -8.24 -3.12 16.34
N GLU A 283 -8.03 -3.50 17.59
CA GLU A 283 -9.02 -4.26 18.37
C GLU A 283 -10.34 -3.51 18.63
N GLU A 284 -10.37 -2.18 18.55
CA GLU A 284 -11.61 -1.40 18.69
C GLU A 284 -12.33 -1.12 17.37
N SER A 285 -11.73 -1.47 16.23
CA SER A 285 -12.27 -1.19 14.89
C SER A 285 -13.65 -1.79 14.64
N VAL A 286 -14.00 -2.89 15.31
CA VAL A 286 -15.33 -3.54 15.22
C VAL A 286 -16.50 -2.63 15.66
N ARG A 287 -16.23 -1.54 16.38
CA ARG A 287 -17.22 -0.53 16.79
C ARG A 287 -17.01 0.83 16.13
N ASP A 288 -16.00 0.96 15.29
CA ASP A 288 -15.69 2.23 14.65
C ASP A 288 -16.72 2.56 13.57
N LYS A 289 -17.28 3.77 13.60
CA LYS A 289 -18.18 4.27 12.55
C LYS A 289 -17.46 4.44 11.21
N GLY A 290 -16.14 4.58 11.24
CA GLY A 290 -15.25 4.64 10.07
C GLY A 290 -14.83 3.28 9.52
N ILE A 291 -15.30 2.15 10.08
CA ILE A 291 -14.84 0.82 9.69
C ILE A 291 -14.99 0.54 8.19
N GLU A 292 -16.10 0.94 7.56
CA GLU A 292 -16.29 0.72 6.12
C GLU A 292 -15.20 1.41 5.29
N ALA A 293 -14.86 2.66 5.62
CA ALA A 293 -13.82 3.39 4.92
C ALA A 293 -12.43 2.79 5.17
N LEU A 294 -12.16 2.36 6.40
CA LEU A 294 -10.92 1.67 6.74
C LEU A 294 -10.81 0.36 5.97
N MET A 295 -11.86 -0.45 5.94
CA MET A 295 -11.88 -1.69 5.16
C MET A 295 -11.73 -1.42 3.66
N ALA A 296 -12.33 -0.35 3.13
CA ALA A 296 -12.14 0.04 1.73
C ALA A 296 -10.68 0.41 1.43
N HIS A 297 -9.98 1.04 2.37
CA HIS A 297 -8.55 1.35 2.29
C HIS A 297 -7.70 0.08 2.30
N GLU A 298 -7.88 -0.76 3.32
CA GLU A 298 -7.09 -2.00 3.45
C GLU A 298 -7.35 -3.01 2.34
N ILE A 299 -8.59 -3.07 1.81
CA ILE A 299 -8.91 -3.95 0.69
C ILE A 299 -8.31 -3.40 -0.62
N ALA A 300 -8.19 -2.08 -0.80
CA ALA A 300 -7.50 -1.52 -1.96
C ALA A 300 -6.02 -1.92 -1.99
N HIS A 301 -5.39 -2.04 -0.82
CA HIS A 301 -3.99 -2.44 -0.73
C HIS A 301 -3.68 -3.85 -1.27
N GLN A 302 -4.71 -4.71 -1.33
CA GLN A 302 -4.57 -6.05 -1.94
C GLN A 302 -4.10 -5.97 -3.40
N TRP A 303 -4.41 -4.87 -4.11
CA TRP A 303 -3.85 -4.57 -5.43
C TRP A 303 -2.59 -3.69 -5.35
N PHE A 304 -2.57 -2.70 -4.46
CA PHE A 304 -1.53 -1.65 -4.39
C PHE A 304 -0.79 -1.67 -3.05
N GLY A 305 0.48 -2.06 -3.05
CA GLY A 305 1.26 -2.30 -1.83
C GLY A 305 1.57 -3.78 -1.62
N ASP A 306 0.61 -4.66 -1.94
CA ASP A 306 0.79 -6.11 -1.82
C ASP A 306 1.10 -6.78 -3.16
N ALA A 307 0.12 -6.85 -4.06
CA ALA A 307 0.28 -7.51 -5.36
C ALA A 307 1.25 -6.73 -6.26
N VAL A 308 1.10 -5.41 -6.32
CA VAL A 308 2.08 -4.47 -6.89
C VAL A 308 2.74 -3.73 -5.74
N SER A 309 3.94 -4.18 -5.33
CA SER A 309 4.68 -3.51 -4.26
C SER A 309 5.68 -2.50 -4.82
N GLU A 310 6.23 -1.66 -3.95
CA GLU A 310 7.12 -0.58 -4.36
C GLU A 310 8.51 -1.13 -4.71
N LYS A 311 9.18 -0.54 -5.70
CA LYS A 311 10.59 -0.85 -5.97
C LYS A 311 11.53 -0.41 -4.84
N ASN A 312 11.11 0.59 -4.07
CA ASN A 312 11.78 1.09 -2.87
C ASN A 312 10.85 2.05 -2.11
N TRP A 313 11.23 2.39 -0.88
CA TRP A 313 10.44 3.21 0.03
C TRP A 313 10.18 4.64 -0.45
N ALA A 314 11.01 5.21 -1.32
CA ALA A 314 10.73 6.53 -1.92
C ALA A 314 9.47 6.53 -2.80
N ASN A 315 8.94 5.35 -3.14
CA ASN A 315 7.71 5.18 -3.90
C ASN A 315 6.52 4.71 -3.05
N LEU A 316 6.61 4.76 -1.70
CA LEU A 316 5.55 4.32 -0.77
C LEU A 316 4.17 4.93 -1.08
N TRP A 317 4.13 6.17 -1.59
CA TRP A 317 2.88 6.82 -1.99
C TRP A 317 2.07 6.02 -3.02
N LEU A 318 2.70 5.13 -3.80
CA LEU A 318 1.97 4.24 -4.70
C LEU A 318 1.06 3.28 -3.94
N SER A 319 1.46 2.81 -2.76
CA SER A 319 0.59 2.02 -1.91
C SER A 319 -0.44 2.92 -1.24
N GLU A 320 0.02 3.88 -0.43
CA GLU A 320 -0.86 4.68 0.44
C GLU A 320 -1.76 5.63 -0.32
N GLY A 321 -1.24 6.31 -1.34
CA GLY A 321 -1.98 7.26 -2.15
C GLY A 321 -3.02 6.58 -3.03
N LEU A 322 -2.69 5.43 -3.63
CA LEU A 322 -3.69 4.64 -4.36
C LEU A 322 -4.78 4.13 -3.42
N ALA A 323 -4.44 3.54 -2.28
CA ALA A 323 -5.45 3.06 -1.32
C ALA A 323 -6.34 4.20 -0.79
N THR A 324 -5.74 5.35 -0.46
CA THR A 324 -6.47 6.56 -0.04
C THR A 324 -7.46 7.01 -1.11
N TYR A 325 -7.01 7.12 -2.37
CA TYR A 325 -7.90 7.59 -3.43
C TYR A 325 -8.95 6.55 -3.84
N MET A 326 -8.59 5.27 -3.85
CA MET A 326 -9.52 4.17 -4.10
C MET A 326 -10.64 4.14 -3.06
N THR A 327 -10.33 4.41 -1.80
CA THR A 327 -11.32 4.62 -0.74
C THR A 327 -12.26 5.79 -1.05
N ASN A 328 -11.69 6.92 -1.48
CA ASN A 328 -12.48 8.09 -1.85
C ASN A 328 -13.41 7.78 -3.04
N LEU A 329 -12.96 7.01 -4.04
CA LEU A 329 -13.76 6.60 -5.20
C LEU A 329 -14.82 5.54 -4.85
N TYR A 330 -14.52 4.61 -3.94
CA TYR A 330 -15.49 3.63 -3.44
C TYR A 330 -16.67 4.35 -2.79
N LEU A 331 -16.38 5.30 -1.89
CA LEU A 331 -17.38 6.09 -1.21
C LEU A 331 -18.12 7.04 -2.16
N GLU A 332 -17.44 7.65 -3.13
CA GLU A 332 -18.09 8.38 -4.24
C GLU A 332 -19.13 7.50 -4.94
N GLY A 333 -18.75 6.25 -5.25
CA GLY A 333 -19.62 5.30 -5.94
C GLY A 333 -20.82 4.83 -5.11
N LYS A 334 -20.69 4.78 -3.77
CA LYS A 334 -21.76 4.31 -2.87
C LYS A 334 -22.65 5.44 -2.35
N TYR A 335 -22.07 6.60 -2.04
CA TYR A 335 -22.72 7.71 -1.33
C TYR A 335 -22.78 9.01 -2.15
N GLY A 336 -22.27 9.03 -3.38
CA GLY A 336 -22.33 10.19 -4.27
C GLY A 336 -21.17 11.17 -4.11
N VAL A 337 -21.14 12.18 -4.99
CA VAL A 337 -20.02 13.13 -5.14
C VAL A 337 -19.74 13.95 -3.88
N ASP A 338 -20.75 14.24 -3.06
CA ASP A 338 -20.57 15.01 -1.83
C ASP A 338 -19.65 14.29 -0.83
N SER A 339 -19.66 12.95 -0.81
CA SER A 339 -18.77 12.15 0.02
C SER A 339 -17.30 12.29 -0.40
N LEU A 340 -17.04 12.35 -1.71
CA LEU A 340 -15.72 12.62 -2.28
C LEU A 340 -15.28 14.04 -1.92
N ASN A 341 -16.13 15.03 -2.17
CA ASN A 341 -15.83 16.44 -1.92
C ASN A 341 -15.48 16.70 -0.45
N LYS A 342 -16.26 16.13 0.47
CA LYS A 342 -16.00 16.23 1.91
C LYS A 342 -14.62 15.68 2.29
N ARG A 343 -14.22 14.55 1.69
CA ARG A 343 -12.92 13.91 1.93
C ARG A 343 -11.77 14.72 1.35
N LEU A 344 -11.90 15.17 0.10
CA LEU A 344 -10.89 16.02 -0.54
C LEU A 344 -10.65 17.31 0.25
N ILE A 345 -11.71 17.97 0.75
CA ILE A 345 -11.57 19.16 1.60
C ILE A 345 -10.82 18.83 2.90
N ALA A 346 -11.15 17.72 3.56
CA ALA A 346 -10.45 17.29 4.78
C ALA A 346 -8.98 16.95 4.50
N ASP A 347 -8.71 16.18 3.44
CA ASP A 347 -7.38 15.79 3.01
C ASP A 347 -6.52 17.01 2.67
N ARG A 348 -7.10 18.02 1.99
CA ARG A 348 -6.43 19.30 1.67
C ARG A 348 -5.94 19.99 2.93
N LYS A 349 -6.78 20.05 3.98
CA LYS A 349 -6.40 20.65 5.26
C LYS A 349 -5.22 19.91 5.91
N VAL A 350 -5.27 18.57 5.91
CA VAL A 350 -4.20 17.72 6.48
C VAL A 350 -2.87 17.96 5.75
N ILE A 351 -2.89 18.04 4.41
CA ILE A 351 -1.69 18.32 3.61
C ILE A 351 -1.11 19.68 4.00
N PHE A 352 -1.92 20.73 4.02
CA PHE A 352 -1.44 22.09 4.29
C PHE A 352 -0.90 22.26 5.71
N ASP A 353 -1.50 21.58 6.69
CA ASP A 353 -0.99 21.61 8.05
C ASP A 353 0.32 20.82 8.18
N PHE A 354 0.46 19.69 7.48
CA PHE A 354 1.70 18.91 7.48
C PHE A 354 2.86 19.66 6.83
N GLU A 355 2.63 20.30 5.69
CA GLU A 355 3.66 21.04 4.95
C GLU A 355 4.29 22.20 5.75
N LYS A 356 3.58 22.76 6.74
CA LYS A 356 4.14 23.75 7.67
C LYS A 356 5.27 23.19 8.53
N SER A 357 5.22 21.90 8.83
CA SER A 357 6.20 21.20 9.68
C SER A 357 7.22 20.38 8.90
N TYR A 358 6.85 19.91 7.70
CA TYR A 358 7.67 19.05 6.87
C TYR A 358 7.44 19.34 5.39
N ASN A 359 8.28 20.23 4.83
CA ASN A 359 8.17 20.65 3.44
C ASN A 359 9.10 19.82 2.53
N ALA A 360 8.68 18.60 2.21
CA ALA A 360 9.40 17.66 1.35
C ALA A 360 8.52 17.20 0.16
N PRO A 361 9.12 16.70 -0.94
CA PRO A 361 8.35 16.09 -2.02
C PRO A 361 7.68 14.78 -1.59
N VAL A 362 6.69 14.34 -2.35
CA VAL A 362 6.03 13.02 -2.13
C VAL A 362 6.98 11.87 -2.47
N VAL A 363 7.70 11.99 -3.58
CA VAL A 363 8.76 11.07 -3.97
C VAL A 363 10.10 11.64 -3.53
N ASP A 364 10.46 11.37 -2.27
CA ASP A 364 11.71 11.82 -1.68
C ASP A 364 12.78 10.72 -1.73
N THR A 365 13.66 10.79 -2.74
CA THR A 365 14.81 9.89 -2.87
C THR A 365 15.97 10.24 -1.93
N ALA A 366 15.94 11.44 -1.33
CA ALA A 366 16.97 11.91 -0.42
C ALA A 366 16.68 11.49 1.03
N PHE A 367 15.47 11.07 1.35
CA PHE A 367 15.09 10.60 2.69
C PHE A 367 15.99 9.46 3.19
N LYS A 368 16.57 9.63 4.39
CA LYS A 368 17.42 8.64 5.10
C LYS A 368 16.93 8.34 6.52
N GLY A 369 15.78 8.87 6.93
CA GLY A 369 15.24 8.67 8.27
C GLY A 369 14.60 7.28 8.46
N PRO A 370 14.01 7.02 9.63
CA PRO A 370 13.23 5.81 9.87
C PRO A 370 12.06 5.67 8.88
N MET A 371 11.90 4.49 8.28
CA MET A 371 10.84 4.24 7.28
C MET A 371 9.43 4.52 7.81
N MET A 372 9.18 4.37 9.12
CA MET A 372 7.91 4.73 9.76
C MET A 372 7.50 6.19 9.53
N GLN A 373 8.47 7.12 9.37
CA GLN A 373 8.16 8.53 9.13
C GLN A 373 7.62 8.79 7.72
N LEU A 374 7.72 7.82 6.80
CA LEU A 374 7.13 7.92 5.46
C LEU A 374 5.60 7.71 5.49
N LEU A 375 5.03 7.17 6.58
CA LEU A 375 3.58 7.15 6.80
C LEU A 375 3.10 8.54 7.23
N ASN A 376 2.93 9.42 6.26
CA ASN A 376 2.62 10.82 6.50
C ASN A 376 1.71 11.42 5.41
N ALA A 377 1.36 12.70 5.56
CA ALA A 377 0.37 13.32 4.67
C ALA A 377 0.80 13.40 3.20
N ASN A 378 2.10 13.33 2.90
CA ASN A 378 2.57 13.25 1.52
C ASN A 378 2.23 11.90 0.88
N ALA A 379 2.47 10.79 1.58
CA ALA A 379 2.21 9.45 1.07
C ALA A 379 0.71 9.18 0.89
N TYR A 380 -0.11 9.58 1.88
CA TYR A 380 -1.55 9.34 1.91
C TYR A 380 -2.34 10.41 1.17
N GLN A 381 -2.58 11.55 1.83
CA GLN A 381 -3.53 12.57 1.36
C GLN A 381 -3.05 13.26 0.09
N LYS A 382 -1.77 13.67 0.02
CA LYS A 382 -1.23 14.34 -1.16
C LYS A 382 -1.12 13.38 -2.35
N GLY A 383 -0.72 12.13 -2.11
CA GLY A 383 -0.77 11.06 -3.11
C GLY A 383 -2.19 10.83 -3.65
N GLY A 384 -3.20 10.81 -2.77
CA GLY A 384 -4.60 10.69 -3.17
C GLY A 384 -5.12 11.89 -3.96
N TRP A 385 -4.77 13.11 -3.54
CA TRP A 385 -5.07 14.34 -4.26
C TRP A 385 -4.42 14.40 -5.65
N PHE A 386 -3.17 13.95 -5.76
CA PHE A 386 -2.50 13.83 -7.06
C PHE A 386 -3.28 12.93 -8.02
N LEU A 387 -3.73 11.77 -7.56
CA LEU A 387 -4.53 10.84 -8.36
C LEU A 387 -5.91 11.42 -8.72
N HIS A 388 -6.49 12.22 -7.83
CA HIS A 388 -7.70 12.99 -8.13
C HIS A 388 -7.49 13.94 -9.30
N MET A 389 -6.50 14.82 -9.19
CA MET A 389 -6.16 15.77 -10.25
C MET A 389 -5.77 15.05 -11.56
N LEU A 390 -5.06 13.92 -11.47
CA LEU A 390 -4.73 13.09 -12.62
C LEU A 390 -6.00 12.58 -13.32
N ARG A 391 -6.94 11.98 -12.58
CA ARG A 391 -8.23 11.48 -13.12
C ARG A 391 -9.03 12.60 -13.77
N ARG A 392 -9.01 13.81 -13.22
CA ARG A 392 -9.68 14.98 -13.81
C ARG A 392 -9.00 15.43 -15.10
N ARG A 393 -7.66 15.40 -15.14
CA ARG A 393 -6.85 15.79 -16.30
C ARG A 393 -7.01 14.84 -17.49
N ILE A 394 -6.96 13.52 -17.25
CA ILE A 394 -6.97 12.51 -18.32
C ILE A 394 -8.37 11.92 -18.59
N GLY A 395 -9.33 12.21 -17.71
CA GLY A 395 -10.69 11.68 -17.78
C GLY A 395 -10.84 10.28 -17.18
N ASN A 396 -12.09 9.95 -16.80
CA ASN A 396 -12.43 8.71 -16.10
C ASN A 396 -12.01 7.44 -16.84
N LYS A 397 -12.28 7.38 -18.16
CA LYS A 397 -12.02 6.18 -18.97
C LYS A 397 -10.53 5.88 -19.08
N ALA A 398 -9.71 6.91 -19.34
CA ALA A 398 -8.26 6.74 -19.42
C ALA A 398 -7.66 6.39 -18.05
N PHE A 399 -8.14 7.02 -16.97
CA PHE A 399 -7.70 6.72 -15.62
C PHE A 399 -7.90 5.24 -15.25
N TRP A 400 -9.12 4.71 -15.38
CA TRP A 400 -9.37 3.30 -15.06
C TRP A 400 -8.66 2.34 -16.01
N THR A 401 -8.56 2.67 -17.29
CA THR A 401 -7.73 1.90 -18.25
C THR A 401 -6.26 1.84 -17.81
N GLY A 402 -5.70 2.98 -17.37
CA GLY A 402 -4.33 3.09 -16.88
C GLY A 402 -4.09 2.30 -15.59
N ILE A 403 -5.01 2.40 -14.61
CA ILE A 403 -4.95 1.64 -13.35
C ILE A 403 -5.01 0.13 -13.62
N ALA A 404 -5.95 -0.33 -14.46
CA ALA A 404 -6.07 -1.75 -14.79
C ALA A 404 -4.84 -2.27 -15.55
N ALA A 405 -4.27 -1.46 -16.46
CA ALA A 405 -3.03 -1.79 -17.14
C ALA A 405 -1.84 -1.86 -16.17
N TYR A 406 -1.77 -0.95 -15.20
CA TYR A 406 -0.75 -0.93 -14.15
C TYR A 406 -0.79 -2.17 -13.29
N TYR A 407 -1.97 -2.53 -12.78
CA TYR A 407 -2.14 -3.77 -12.05
C TYR A 407 -1.77 -4.99 -12.91
N LYS A 408 -2.29 -5.09 -14.13
CA LYS A 408 -2.01 -6.21 -15.04
C LYS A 408 -0.51 -6.40 -15.33
N GLN A 409 0.22 -5.31 -15.51
CA GLN A 409 1.64 -5.36 -15.87
C GLN A 409 2.55 -5.69 -14.69
N TYR A 410 2.23 -5.21 -13.50
CA TYR A 410 3.12 -5.30 -12.34
C TYR A 410 2.63 -6.24 -11.22
N SER A 411 1.47 -6.88 -11.37
CA SER A 411 0.98 -7.85 -10.38
C SER A 411 1.98 -8.99 -10.18
N GLY A 412 2.31 -9.26 -8.91
CA GLY A 412 3.35 -10.19 -8.50
C GLY A 412 4.77 -9.62 -8.54
N GLY A 413 4.94 -8.36 -8.95
CA GLY A 413 6.22 -7.66 -9.07
C GLY A 413 6.23 -6.30 -8.37
N ASN A 414 7.12 -5.44 -8.85
CA ASN A 414 7.38 -4.13 -8.26
C ASN A 414 7.27 -2.99 -9.27
N ALA A 415 6.78 -1.84 -8.83
CA ALA A 415 6.67 -0.64 -9.63
C ALA A 415 7.21 0.61 -8.91
N ASN A 416 7.54 1.63 -9.71
CA ASN A 416 7.85 2.97 -9.25
C ASN A 416 6.93 4.02 -9.90
N THR A 417 7.10 5.28 -9.50
CA THR A 417 6.30 6.41 -9.99
C THR A 417 6.34 6.58 -11.50
N ASN A 418 7.48 6.28 -12.14
CA ASN A 418 7.64 6.41 -13.59
C ASN A 418 6.89 5.29 -14.33
N ASP A 419 6.84 4.09 -13.75
CA ASP A 419 6.07 2.96 -14.28
C ASP A 419 4.55 3.32 -14.35
N LEU A 420 4.01 3.93 -13.29
CA LEU A 420 2.63 4.42 -13.29
C LEU A 420 2.43 5.56 -14.30
N CYS A 421 3.36 6.53 -14.35
CA CYS A 421 3.31 7.62 -15.32
C CYS A 421 3.22 7.09 -16.76
N TYR A 422 4.10 6.15 -17.12
CA TYR A 422 4.13 5.55 -18.45
C TYR A 422 2.78 4.92 -18.84
N LEU A 423 2.14 4.19 -17.92
CA LEU A 423 0.86 3.55 -18.21
C LEU A 423 -0.32 4.52 -18.27
N MET A 424 -0.26 5.60 -17.50
CA MET A 424 -1.24 6.69 -17.59
C MET A 424 -1.08 7.49 -18.89
N GLU A 425 0.16 7.72 -19.36
CA GLU A 425 0.44 8.34 -20.66
C GLU A 425 -0.08 7.45 -21.79
N LYS A 426 0.20 6.13 -21.73
CA LYS A 426 -0.29 5.17 -22.73
C LYS A 426 -1.81 5.09 -22.78
N ALA A 427 -2.49 5.13 -21.64
CA ALA A 427 -3.95 5.06 -21.58
C ALA A 427 -4.64 6.35 -22.03
N SER A 428 -4.00 7.51 -21.85
CA SER A 428 -4.59 8.83 -22.15
C SER A 428 -4.14 9.42 -23.48
N GLY A 429 -3.00 9.00 -24.02
CA GLY A 429 -2.34 9.66 -25.15
C GLY A 429 -1.70 11.01 -24.80
N MET A 430 -1.73 11.43 -23.52
CA MET A 430 -1.16 12.69 -23.06
C MET A 430 0.28 12.50 -22.57
N LYS A 431 1.13 13.52 -22.73
CA LYS A 431 2.43 13.59 -22.03
C LYS A 431 2.18 14.11 -20.61
N LEU A 432 2.50 13.30 -19.59
CA LEU A 432 2.20 13.54 -18.19
C LEU A 432 3.46 13.70 -17.33
N SER A 433 4.64 13.44 -17.88
CA SER A 433 5.92 13.56 -17.15
C SER A 433 6.10 14.89 -16.40
N ALA A 434 5.75 16.03 -17.01
CA ALA A 434 5.81 17.34 -16.35
C ALA A 434 4.81 17.46 -15.19
N PHE A 435 3.60 16.92 -15.36
CA PHE A 435 2.57 16.88 -14.32
C PHE A 435 3.01 16.02 -13.13
N PHE A 436 3.53 14.81 -13.38
CA PHE A 436 4.07 13.94 -12.33
C PHE A 436 5.23 14.60 -11.58
N ASN A 437 6.17 15.21 -12.30
CA ASN A 437 7.32 15.87 -11.66
C ASN A 437 6.88 17.04 -10.77
N GLN A 438 6.00 17.91 -11.28
CA GLN A 438 5.53 19.08 -10.55
C GLN A 438 4.78 18.71 -9.25
N TRP A 439 3.97 17.65 -9.26
CA TRP A 439 3.13 17.32 -8.10
C TRP A 439 3.75 16.32 -7.12
N LEU A 440 4.66 15.47 -7.59
CA LEU A 440 5.24 14.41 -6.75
C LEU A 440 6.70 14.67 -6.37
N ARG A 441 7.47 15.41 -7.18
CA ARG A 441 8.91 15.62 -6.97
C ARG A 441 9.27 17.04 -6.53
N GLN A 442 8.28 17.92 -6.45
CA GLN A 442 8.42 19.26 -5.88
C GLN A 442 7.68 19.31 -4.54
N ALA A 443 8.28 19.97 -3.56
CA ALA A 443 7.67 20.21 -2.25
C ALA A 443 6.65 21.37 -2.32
N GLY A 444 5.72 21.39 -1.38
CA GLY A 444 4.67 22.41 -1.28
C GLY A 444 3.53 22.25 -2.30
N HIS A 445 2.72 23.30 -2.40
CA HIS A 445 1.54 23.39 -3.27
C HIS A 445 1.42 24.81 -3.87
N PRO A 446 0.62 25.02 -4.93
CA PRO A 446 0.40 26.36 -5.48
C PRO A 446 -0.44 27.24 -4.55
N ILE A 447 -0.01 28.49 -4.37
CA ILE A 447 -0.75 29.55 -3.68
C ILE A 447 -1.20 30.56 -4.72
N LEU A 448 -2.51 30.73 -4.85
CA LEU A 448 -3.15 31.57 -5.87
C LEU A 448 -3.82 32.78 -5.22
N ASN A 449 -3.38 33.98 -5.58
CA ASN A 449 -4.14 35.19 -5.33
C ASN A 449 -5.10 35.38 -6.50
N VAL A 450 -6.40 35.30 -6.24
CA VAL A 450 -7.45 35.41 -7.26
C VAL A 450 -8.29 36.65 -6.97
N LYS A 451 -8.32 37.57 -7.93
CA LYS A 451 -9.20 38.73 -7.91
C LYS A 451 -10.16 38.66 -9.08
N TRP A 452 -11.36 39.21 -8.92
CA TRP A 452 -12.27 39.35 -10.05
C TRP A 452 -13.04 40.67 -10.00
N GLU A 453 -13.41 41.16 -11.17
CA GLU A 453 -14.22 42.36 -11.36
C GLU A 453 -15.29 42.13 -12.42
N TYR A 454 -16.44 42.80 -12.26
CA TYR A 454 -17.50 42.84 -13.27
C TYR A 454 -17.39 44.15 -14.05
N LEU A 455 -17.39 44.05 -15.37
CA LEU A 455 -17.41 45.16 -16.33
C LEU A 455 -18.81 45.28 -16.92
N PRO A 456 -19.69 46.16 -16.39
CA PRO A 456 -21.10 46.22 -16.81
C PRO A 456 -21.29 46.62 -18.27
N GLN A 457 -20.40 47.49 -18.76
CA GLN A 457 -20.43 48.02 -20.14
C GLN A 457 -20.40 46.89 -21.19
N ASN A 458 -19.67 45.80 -20.87
CA ASN A 458 -19.47 44.67 -21.78
C ASN A 458 -20.14 43.39 -21.28
N ARG A 459 -20.81 43.43 -20.12
CA ARG A 459 -21.34 42.26 -19.39
C ARG A 459 -20.29 41.15 -19.25
N GLN A 460 -19.12 41.50 -18.73
CA GLN A 460 -17.98 40.59 -18.60
C GLN A 460 -17.47 40.50 -17.17
N VAL A 461 -17.08 39.30 -16.75
CA VAL A 461 -16.28 39.08 -15.55
C VAL A 461 -14.82 38.91 -15.96
N VAL A 462 -13.93 39.74 -15.42
CA VAL A 462 -12.48 39.60 -15.56
C VAL A 462 -11.95 38.95 -14.29
N ILE A 463 -11.12 37.92 -14.44
CA ILE A 463 -10.48 37.20 -13.34
C ILE A 463 -8.98 37.31 -13.48
N HIS A 464 -8.33 37.82 -12.44
CA HIS A 464 -6.89 37.95 -12.31
C HIS A 464 -6.37 36.86 -11.39
N VAL A 465 -5.48 36.00 -11.89
CA VAL A 465 -4.84 34.95 -11.09
C VAL A 465 -3.35 35.22 -11.02
N ASN A 466 -2.82 35.33 -9.81
CA ASN A 466 -1.39 35.46 -9.53
C ASN A 466 -0.89 34.26 -8.73
N GLN A 467 0.17 33.62 -9.21
CA GLN A 467 0.89 32.55 -8.54
C GLN A 467 1.95 33.14 -7.61
N MET A 468 1.90 32.82 -6.31
CA MET A 468 2.75 33.47 -5.30
C MET A 468 4.11 32.80 -5.09
N GLN A 469 4.27 31.58 -5.59
CA GLN A 469 5.53 30.84 -5.56
C GLN A 469 6.52 31.29 -6.65
N VAL A 470 7.82 31.16 -6.39
CA VAL A 470 8.91 31.51 -7.33
C VAL A 470 8.86 30.70 -8.62
N LYS A 471 8.56 29.41 -8.54
CA LYS A 471 8.40 28.53 -9.71
C LYS A 471 6.91 28.32 -9.97
N PRO A 472 6.32 28.95 -11.01
CA PRO A 472 4.91 28.81 -11.31
C PRO A 472 4.58 27.35 -11.66
N TYR A 473 3.40 26.92 -11.24
CA TYR A 473 2.83 25.64 -11.60
C TYR A 473 2.09 25.78 -12.93
N GLN A 474 2.03 24.68 -13.70
CA GLN A 474 1.09 24.52 -14.79
C GLN A 474 -0.21 23.92 -14.26
N LEU A 475 -1.27 24.70 -14.26
CA LEU A 475 -2.55 24.41 -13.61
C LEU A 475 -3.70 24.49 -14.61
N ASN A 476 -4.75 23.72 -14.36
CA ASN A 476 -6.06 23.92 -14.99
C ASN A 476 -7.03 24.28 -13.86
N LEU A 477 -7.51 25.52 -13.85
CA LEU A 477 -8.43 26.03 -12.84
C LEU A 477 -9.86 25.99 -13.41
N GLU A 478 -10.77 25.35 -12.68
CA GLU A 478 -12.19 25.44 -12.97
C GLU A 478 -12.79 26.71 -12.35
N ILE A 479 -13.55 27.45 -13.13
CA ILE A 479 -14.16 28.72 -12.74
C ILE A 479 -15.62 28.67 -13.18
N MET A 480 -16.54 28.91 -12.27
CA MET A 480 -17.96 29.03 -12.61
C MET A 480 -18.38 30.49 -12.56
N VAL A 481 -19.00 30.97 -13.65
CA VAL A 481 -19.62 32.30 -13.73
C VAL A 481 -21.08 32.10 -14.10
N ASP A 482 -21.99 32.56 -13.25
CA ASP A 482 -23.45 32.43 -13.44
C ASP A 482 -23.91 30.99 -13.74
N GLY A 483 -23.35 30.03 -13.02
CA GLY A 483 -23.67 28.60 -13.18
C GLY A 483 -22.98 27.92 -14.37
N LYS A 484 -22.34 28.67 -15.28
CA LYS A 484 -21.57 28.11 -16.40
C LYS A 484 -20.12 27.86 -16.00
N LEU A 485 -19.65 26.63 -16.20
CA LEU A 485 -18.29 26.20 -15.89
C LEU A 485 -17.32 26.49 -17.05
N TYR A 486 -16.18 27.09 -16.71
CA TYR A 486 -15.06 27.36 -17.59
C TYR A 486 -13.80 26.69 -17.05
N ARG A 487 -12.87 26.37 -17.96
CA ARG A 487 -11.54 25.84 -17.63
C ARG A 487 -10.47 26.81 -18.12
N ALA A 488 -9.60 27.19 -17.21
CA ALA A 488 -8.58 28.19 -17.40
C ALA A 488 -7.19 27.58 -17.22
N ASP A 489 -6.37 27.60 -18.28
CA ASP A 489 -4.98 27.14 -18.20
C ASP A 489 -4.09 28.26 -17.66
N ILE A 490 -3.41 28.00 -16.55
CA ILE A 490 -2.51 28.96 -15.89
C ILE A 490 -1.09 28.37 -15.96
N LYS A 491 -0.17 29.12 -16.53
CA LYS A 491 1.24 28.71 -16.70
C LYS A 491 2.22 29.77 -16.21
N ASP A 492 1.82 31.03 -16.32
CA ASP A 492 2.64 32.18 -15.98
C ASP A 492 2.40 32.62 -14.53
N VAL A 493 3.25 33.54 -14.05
CA VAL A 493 3.12 34.15 -12.72
C VAL A 493 1.79 34.89 -12.59
N ALA A 494 1.35 35.57 -13.64
CA ALA A 494 0.09 36.30 -13.71
C ALA A 494 -0.69 35.88 -14.96
N THR A 495 -1.99 35.61 -14.82
CA THR A 495 -2.86 35.30 -15.96
C THR A 495 -4.23 35.92 -15.76
N ASN A 496 -4.76 36.54 -16.81
CA ASN A 496 -6.09 37.15 -16.81
C ASN A 496 -7.03 36.37 -17.71
N PHE A 497 -8.27 36.18 -17.26
CA PHE A 497 -9.34 35.55 -18.03
C PHE A 497 -10.54 36.47 -18.10
N THR A 498 -11.28 36.42 -19.20
CA THR A 498 -12.52 37.17 -19.37
C THR A 498 -13.64 36.20 -19.74
N PHE A 499 -14.75 36.27 -19.01
CA PHE A 499 -15.92 35.42 -19.21
C PHE A 499 -17.17 36.28 -19.37
N PRO A 500 -18.15 35.86 -20.18
CA PRO A 500 -19.43 36.55 -20.26
C PRO A 500 -20.22 36.38 -18.95
N ALA A 501 -20.86 37.46 -18.51
CA ALA A 501 -21.81 37.50 -17.39
C ALA A 501 -23.24 37.43 -17.92
N LEU A 502 -24.05 36.53 -17.37
CA LEU A 502 -25.47 36.42 -17.70
C LEU A 502 -26.30 37.42 -16.89
N HIS A 503 -25.85 37.80 -15.70
CA HIS A 503 -26.57 38.71 -14.80
C HIS A 503 -25.76 39.98 -14.50
N ASP A 504 -26.44 41.06 -14.12
CA ASP A 504 -25.81 42.32 -13.69
C ASP A 504 -25.12 42.21 -12.32
N LYS A 505 -25.37 41.11 -11.61
CA LYS A 505 -24.69 40.70 -10.38
C LYS A 505 -24.18 39.27 -10.58
N PRO A 506 -23.06 39.07 -11.30
CA PRO A 506 -22.59 37.74 -11.62
C PRO A 506 -22.12 36.99 -10.36
N VAL A 507 -22.43 35.70 -10.27
CA VAL A 507 -21.91 34.83 -9.22
C VAL A 507 -20.67 34.09 -9.73
N VAL A 508 -19.53 34.29 -9.06
CA VAL A 508 -18.25 33.66 -9.41
C VAL A 508 -17.85 32.65 -8.34
N LYS A 509 -17.54 31.41 -8.75
CA LYS A 509 -16.97 30.38 -7.88
C LYS A 509 -15.65 29.87 -8.45
N ILE A 510 -14.61 29.90 -7.64
CA ILE A 510 -13.28 29.39 -7.97
C ILE A 510 -13.17 27.94 -7.51
N ASP A 511 -12.75 27.05 -8.41
CA ASP A 511 -12.65 25.60 -8.19
C ASP A 511 -13.91 24.97 -7.58
N PRO A 512 -15.10 25.18 -8.18
CA PRO A 512 -16.38 24.79 -7.58
C PRO A 512 -16.54 23.29 -7.37
N ASN A 513 -15.76 22.48 -8.10
CA ASN A 513 -15.78 21.02 -8.04
C ASN A 513 -14.60 20.43 -7.26
N ILE A 514 -13.77 21.26 -6.61
CA ILE A 514 -12.66 20.81 -5.74
C ILE A 514 -11.64 19.96 -6.53
N ASN A 515 -11.35 20.38 -7.76
CA ASN A 515 -10.52 19.65 -8.71
C ASN A 515 -9.04 20.05 -8.68
N LEU A 516 -8.66 21.06 -7.89
CA LEU A 516 -7.29 21.53 -7.77
C LEU A 516 -6.82 21.63 -6.31
N LEU A 517 -5.67 21.02 -6.01
CA LEU A 517 -4.99 21.17 -4.72
C LEU A 517 -4.22 22.49 -4.72
N ALA A 518 -4.84 23.55 -4.20
CA ALA A 518 -4.24 24.88 -4.08
C ALA A 518 -4.77 25.64 -2.86
N THR A 519 -3.99 26.62 -2.41
CA THR A 519 -4.50 27.68 -1.53
C THR A 519 -5.05 28.79 -2.40
N TYR A 520 -6.25 29.27 -2.09
CA TYR A 520 -6.92 30.38 -2.78
C TYR A 520 -7.07 31.57 -1.84
N ASN A 521 -6.36 32.66 -2.14
CA ASN A 521 -6.55 33.95 -1.49
C ASN A 521 -7.48 34.79 -2.38
N LEU A 522 -8.75 34.85 -2.02
CA LEU A 522 -9.79 35.50 -2.81
C LEU A 522 -9.95 36.97 -2.39
N GLU A 523 -9.89 37.90 -3.35
CA GLU A 523 -10.16 39.33 -3.12
C GLU A 523 -11.16 39.88 -4.16
N GLY A 524 -12.33 40.35 -3.70
CA GLY A 524 -13.37 41.00 -4.53
C GLY A 524 -14.74 40.29 -4.55
N GLY A 525 -15.83 41.07 -4.48
CA GLY A 525 -17.23 40.77 -4.84
C GLY A 525 -17.96 39.61 -4.13
N ASP A 526 -19.04 39.93 -3.40
CA ASP A 526 -19.94 39.07 -2.58
C ASP A 526 -19.63 37.56 -2.59
N THR A 527 -18.88 37.12 -1.58
CA THR A 527 -18.64 35.71 -1.29
C THR A 527 -19.90 35.12 -0.67
N GLY A 528 -20.88 34.79 -1.50
CA GLY A 528 -22.07 34.04 -1.10
C GLY A 528 -21.65 32.73 -0.43
N LYS A 529 -21.62 32.75 0.91
CA LYS A 529 -21.43 31.57 1.76
C LYS A 529 -22.57 30.58 1.56
#